data_AF-A0A4C2EJH5-F1
#
_entry.id   AF-A0A4C2EJH5-F1
#
_cell.length_a   1.000
_cell.length_b   1.000
_cell.length_c   1.000
_cell.angle_alpha   90.00
_cell.angle_beta   90.00
_cell.angle_gamma   90.00
#
_symmetry.space_group_name_H-M   'P 1'
#
loop_
_entity.id
_entity.type
_entity.pdbx_description
1 polymer ?
#
loop_
_entity_poly.entity_id
_entity_poly.type
_entity_poly.pdbx_seq_one_letter_code
_entity_poly.pdbx_strand_id
1 'polypeptide(L)'
;MASIADRIVLSFAPSAAGGDPWSGVDTEWIVDELRGDAYRQYLRRAHGGPVTVGDEWSEFVSCGCATPQDVVLRVERVEGGTVLGDTTTLDIHPRDDAEAVSQ
;
A
#
# COMPACT_ATOMS: atom_id res chain seq x y z
N MET A 1 -13.02 16.49 -15.55
CA MET A 1 -12.23 17.13 -14.49
C MET A 1 -11.84 16.04 -13.52
N ALA A 2 -10.55 15.85 -13.30
CA ALA A 2 -10.08 14.86 -12.34
C ALA A 2 -10.32 15.45 -10.93
N SER A 3 -11.15 14.78 -10.13
CA SER A 3 -11.48 15.21 -8.77
C SER A 3 -10.60 14.50 -7.77
N ILE A 4 -10.32 15.16 -6.64
CA ILE A 4 -9.64 14.55 -5.51
C ILE A 4 -10.50 13.40 -4.99
N ALA A 5 -9.90 12.23 -4.84
CA ALA A 5 -10.58 11.07 -4.27
C ALA A 5 -10.86 11.30 -2.79
N ASP A 6 -12.07 10.95 -2.34
CA ASP A 6 -12.45 10.98 -0.94
C ASP A 6 -11.73 9.85 -0.18
N ARG A 7 -11.67 8.67 -0.79
CA ARG A 7 -11.05 7.47 -0.24
C ARG A 7 -10.36 6.64 -1.31
N ILE A 8 -9.18 6.12 -0.98
CA ILE A 8 -8.46 5.12 -1.78
C ILE A 8 -8.14 3.94 -0.88
N VAL A 9 -8.51 2.75 -1.35
CA VAL A 9 -8.18 1.47 -0.70
C VAL A 9 -6.96 0.90 -1.39
N LEU A 10 -5.92 0.65 -0.59
CA LEU A 10 -4.65 0.11 -1.01
C LEU A 10 -4.45 -1.26 -0.36
N SER A 11 -4.12 -2.26 -1.15
CA SER A 11 -3.60 -3.53 -0.67
C SER A 11 -2.08 -3.51 -0.74
N PHE A 12 -1.35 -4.12 0.18
CA PHE A 12 0.10 -4.31 0.04
C PHE A 12 0.49 -5.78 0.12
N ALA A 13 1.46 -6.18 -0.70
CA ALA A 13 2.06 -7.51 -0.68
C ALA A 13 3.59 -7.38 -0.65
N PRO A 14 4.33 -8.28 0.02
CA PRO A 14 5.79 -8.30 -0.06
C PRO A 14 6.23 -8.58 -1.50
N SER A 15 7.28 -7.90 -1.94
CA SER A 15 7.91 -8.19 -3.25
C SER A 15 8.67 -9.51 -3.14
N ALA A 16 8.01 -10.63 -3.42
CA ALA A 16 8.64 -11.95 -3.40
C ALA A 16 9.68 -12.06 -4.52
N ALA A 17 10.95 -11.79 -4.21
CA ALA A 17 12.06 -12.24 -5.03
C ALA A 17 12.29 -13.75 -4.82
N GLY A 18 11.35 -14.59 -5.27
CA GLY A 18 11.55 -16.04 -5.39
C GLY A 18 11.36 -16.90 -4.14
N GLY A 19 10.40 -16.59 -3.27
CA GLY A 19 10.02 -17.40 -2.10
C GLY A 19 8.62 -17.06 -1.59
N ASP A 20 8.20 -17.65 -0.45
CA ASP A 20 6.99 -17.22 0.23
C ASP A 20 7.15 -15.74 0.66
N PRO A 21 6.34 -14.80 0.13
CA PRO A 21 6.52 -13.38 0.37
C PRO A 21 6.41 -13.01 1.85
N TRP A 22 5.62 -13.78 2.60
CA TRP A 22 5.22 -13.49 3.96
C TRP A 22 6.11 -14.16 5.01
N SER A 23 7.00 -15.05 4.59
CA SER A 23 7.87 -15.83 5.48
C SER A 23 8.88 -14.95 6.19
N GLY A 24 8.67 -14.74 7.49
CA GLY A 24 9.53 -13.91 8.34
C GLY A 24 9.22 -12.42 8.28
N VAL A 25 8.08 -12.04 7.71
CA VAL A 25 7.61 -10.66 7.63
C VAL A 25 6.53 -10.42 8.69
N ASP A 26 6.81 -9.54 9.64
CA ASP A 26 5.83 -9.08 10.63
C ASP A 26 4.78 -8.17 9.96
N THR A 27 3.78 -8.79 9.35
CA THR A 27 2.73 -8.11 8.59
C THR A 27 1.98 -7.08 9.42
N GLU A 28 1.72 -7.38 10.69
CA GLU A 28 1.06 -6.44 11.61
C GLU A 28 1.89 -5.16 11.84
N TRP A 29 3.21 -5.31 11.97
CA TRP A 29 4.12 -4.17 12.12
C TRP A 29 4.20 -3.34 10.83
N ILE A 30 4.27 -4.00 9.66
CA ILE A 30 4.23 -3.31 8.37
C ILE A 30 2.92 -2.54 8.20
N VAL A 31 1.79 -3.17 8.53
CA VAL A 31 0.48 -2.51 8.50
C VAL A 31 0.50 -1.26 9.38
N ASP A 32 1.05 -1.33 10.58
CA ASP A 32 1.10 -0.21 11.51
C ASP A 32 1.94 0.95 10.97
N GLU A 33 3.15 0.66 10.46
CA GLU A 33 4.01 1.66 9.82
C GLU A 33 3.34 2.31 8.59
N LEU A 34 2.75 1.49 7.71
CA LEU A 34 2.04 1.98 6.52
C LEU A 34 0.82 2.83 6.88
N ARG A 35 0.11 2.46 7.96
CA ARG A 35 -1.03 3.22 8.48
C ARG A 35 -0.62 4.47 9.25
N GLY A 36 0.66 4.62 9.57
CA GLY A 36 1.21 5.81 10.18
C GLY A 36 0.96 7.07 9.34
N ASP A 37 0.59 8.17 10.00
CA ASP A 37 0.31 9.45 9.33
C ASP A 37 1.50 9.97 8.50
N ALA A 38 2.73 9.72 8.97
CA ALA A 38 3.95 10.10 8.24
C ALA A 38 4.06 9.37 6.89
N TYR A 39 3.79 8.06 6.88
CA TYR A 39 3.86 7.25 5.68
C TYR A 39 2.73 7.59 4.69
N ARG A 40 1.51 7.80 5.20
CA ARG A 40 0.38 8.27 4.38
C ARG A 40 0.66 9.62 3.72
N GLN A 41 1.25 10.56 4.44
CA GLN A 41 1.65 11.84 3.86
C GLN A 41 2.75 11.67 2.81
N TYR A 42 3.72 10.78 3.05
CA TYR A 42 4.73 10.43 2.06
C TYR A 42 4.09 9.87 0.79
N LEU A 43 3.17 8.90 0.89
CA LEU A 43 2.47 8.31 -0.26
C LEU A 43 1.71 9.37 -1.06
N ARG A 44 0.99 10.27 -0.38
CA ARG A 44 0.29 11.40 -1.04
C ARG A 44 1.23 12.33 -1.80
N ARG A 45 2.45 12.51 -1.31
CA ARG A 45 3.46 13.36 -1.95
C ARG A 45 4.21 12.63 -3.08
N ALA A 46 4.52 11.36 -2.88
CA ALA A 46 5.27 10.53 -3.84
C ALA A 46 4.40 10.15 -5.05
N HIS A 47 3.16 9.72 -4.79
CA HIS A 47 2.19 9.28 -5.80
C HIS A 47 1.07 10.31 -6.03
N GLY A 48 1.28 11.55 -5.59
CA GLY A 48 0.31 12.63 -5.73
C GLY A 48 0.02 12.90 -7.20
N GLY A 49 -1.25 12.81 -7.59
CA GLY A 49 -1.65 12.91 -8.98
C GLY A 49 -2.80 11.98 -9.36
N PRO A 50 -3.05 11.79 -10.67
CA PRO A 50 -4.08 10.89 -11.14
C PRO A 50 -3.76 9.45 -10.76
N VAL A 51 -4.73 8.76 -10.16
CA VAL A 51 -4.63 7.35 -9.77
C VAL A 51 -5.67 6.53 -10.49
N THR A 52 -5.32 5.29 -10.80
CA THR A 52 -6.18 4.30 -11.46
C THR A 52 -6.27 3.05 -10.60
N VAL A 53 -7.45 2.43 -10.57
CA VAL A 53 -7.59 1.11 -9.96
C VAL A 53 -6.71 0.11 -10.71
N GLY A 54 -5.91 -0.66 -9.95
CA GLY A 54 -4.90 -1.57 -10.49
C GLY A 54 -3.51 -0.98 -10.60
N ASP A 55 -3.31 0.32 -10.31
CA ASP A 55 -1.96 0.88 -10.23
C ASP A 55 -1.17 0.21 -9.10
N GLU A 56 0.06 -0.18 -9.40
CA GLU A 56 0.98 -0.82 -8.47
C GLU A 56 2.14 0.13 -8.16
N TRP A 57 2.43 0.32 -6.88
CA TRP A 57 3.46 1.20 -6.36
C TRP A 57 4.48 0.37 -5.60
N SER A 58 5.70 0.32 -6.14
CA SER A 58 6.83 -0.34 -5.48
C SER A 58 7.37 0.56 -4.39
N GLU A 59 7.18 0.15 -3.15
CA GLU A 59 7.62 0.85 -1.95
C GLU A 59 8.51 -0.03 -1.10
N PHE A 60 9.17 0.56 -0.11
CA PHE A 60 9.94 -0.18 0.87
C PHE A 60 9.61 0.31 2.26
N VAL A 61 9.52 -0.62 3.22
CA VAL A 61 9.36 -0.33 4.63
C VAL A 61 10.68 -0.66 5.32
N SER A 62 11.31 0.37 5.89
CA SER A 62 12.58 0.22 6.58
C SER A 62 12.34 -0.28 7.99
N CYS A 63 12.52 -1.59 8.23
CA CYS A 63 12.51 -2.22 9.57
C CYS A 63 13.72 -1.79 10.43
N GLY A 64 13.93 -0.50 10.69
CA GLY A 64 15.01 -0.03 11.58
C GLY A 64 16.37 -0.70 11.29
N CYS A 65 16.97 -1.38 12.28
CA CYS A 65 18.27 -2.05 12.17
C CYS A 65 18.28 -3.30 11.27
N ALA A 66 17.14 -3.70 10.71
CA ALA A 66 17.03 -4.81 9.77
C ALA A 66 16.97 -4.32 8.31
N THR A 67 17.14 -5.26 7.38
CA THR A 67 17.09 -5.03 5.94
C THR A 67 15.75 -4.38 5.55
N PRO A 68 15.73 -3.34 4.70
CA PRO A 68 14.48 -2.79 4.19
C PRO A 68 13.68 -3.89 3.49
N GLN A 69 12.37 -3.93 3.75
CA GLN A 69 11.46 -4.88 3.13
C GLN A 69 10.76 -4.20 1.96
N ASP A 70 11.00 -4.71 0.75
CA ASP A 70 10.28 -4.26 -0.43
C ASP A 70 8.83 -4.76 -0.40
N VAL A 71 7.89 -3.85 -0.59
CA VAL A 71 6.44 -4.10 -0.64
C VAL A 71 5.84 -3.45 -1.88
N VAL A 72 4.82 -4.09 -2.45
CA VAL A 72 4.07 -3.57 -3.59
C VAL A 72 2.68 -3.19 -3.10
N LEU A 73 2.39 -1.90 -3.07
CA LEU A 73 1.05 -1.38 -2.85
C LEU A 73 0.27 -1.44 -4.15
N ARG A 74 -1.00 -1.81 -4.12
CA ARG A 74 -1.89 -1.77 -5.29
C ARG A 74 -3.18 -1.06 -4.94
N VAL A 75 -3.61 -0.20 -5.85
CA VAL A 75 -4.89 0.48 -5.75
C VAL A 75 -6.01 -0.51 -6.04
N GLU A 76 -6.72 -0.93 -4.99
CA GLU A 76 -7.88 -1.82 -5.12
C GLU A 76 -9.14 -1.05 -5.49
N ARG A 77 -9.29 0.15 -4.93
CA ARG A 77 -10.49 0.95 -5.10
C ARG A 77 -10.20 2.43 -4.91
N VAL A 78 -10.88 3.26 -5.70
CA VAL A 78 -10.86 4.71 -5.61
C VAL A 78 -12.31 5.19 -5.55
N GLU A 79 -12.64 6.03 -4.56
CA GLU A 79 -13.98 6.58 -4.34
C GLU A 79 -13.95 8.11 -4.33
N GLY A 80 -14.99 8.75 -4.90
CA GLY A 80 -15.14 10.21 -4.89
C GLY A 80 -14.33 10.98 -5.95
N GLY A 81 -13.38 10.31 -6.62
CA GLY A 81 -12.52 10.95 -7.60
C GLY A 81 -11.53 9.98 -8.24
N THR A 82 -10.47 10.53 -8.83
CA THR A 82 -9.38 9.77 -9.46
C THR A 82 -8.04 10.46 -9.27
N VAL A 83 -7.92 11.34 -8.27
CA VAL A 83 -6.70 12.07 -7.96
C VAL A 83 -6.37 11.87 -6.49
N LEU A 84 -5.16 11.39 -6.20
CA LEU A 84 -4.62 11.35 -4.86
C LEU A 84 -4.22 12.77 -4.46
N GLY A 85 -4.92 13.33 -3.47
CA GLY A 85 -4.64 14.64 -2.90
C GLY A 85 -4.43 14.58 -1.39
N ASP A 86 -4.11 15.74 -0.80
CA ASP A 86 -3.81 15.85 0.63
C ASP A 86 -4.99 15.48 1.54
N THR A 87 -6.23 15.63 1.06
CA THR A 87 -7.46 15.30 1.79
C THR A 87 -7.93 13.87 1.57
N THR A 88 -7.29 13.10 0.69
CA THR A 88 -7.72 11.74 0.34
C THR A 88 -7.44 10.76 1.47
N THR A 89 -8.46 10.04 1.92
CA THR A 89 -8.31 9.01 2.95
C THR A 89 -7.63 7.77 2.37
N LEU A 90 -6.49 7.36 2.93
CA LEU A 90 -5.75 6.16 2.52
C LEU A 90 -6.02 5.00 3.49
N ASP A 91 -6.68 3.97 2.97
CA ASP A 91 -7.05 2.77 3.70
C ASP A 91 -6.13 1.63 3.26
N ILE A 92 -5.16 1.27 4.11
CA ILE A 92 -4.12 0.30 3.75
C ILE A 92 -4.35 -1.00 4.51
N HIS A 93 -4.39 -2.11 3.76
CA HIS A 93 -4.62 -3.46 4.26
C HIS A 93 -3.63 -4.44 3.62
N PRO A 94 -3.28 -5.54 4.30
CA PRO A 94 -2.52 -6.61 3.67
C PRO A 94 -3.32 -7.15 2.49
N ARG A 95 -2.64 -7.43 1.39
CA ARG A 95 -3.23 -8.06 0.22
C ARG A 95 -3.46 -9.53 0.57
N ASP A 96 -4.72 -9.95 0.45
CA ASP A 96 -5.13 -11.31 0.79
C ASP A 96 -4.79 -12.29 -0.35
N ASP A 97 -3.59 -12.20 -0.94
CA ASP A 97 -3.09 -13.22 -1.87
C ASP A 97 -2.88 -14.58 -1.16
N ALA A 98 -2.99 -14.57 0.18
CA ALA A 98 -3.00 -15.76 1.03
C ALA A 98 -4.29 -16.59 0.88
N GLU A 99 -5.37 -16.06 0.27
CA GLU A 99 -6.54 -16.85 -0.15
C GLU A 99 -6.26 -17.66 -1.43
N ALA A 100 -5.17 -18.43 -1.43
CA ALA A 100 -4.96 -19.59 -2.29
C ALA A 100 -4.62 -20.88 -1.50
N VAL A 101 -4.73 -20.88 -0.16
CA VAL A 101 -4.74 -22.12 0.63
C VAL A 101 -5.92 -22.10 1.62
N SER A 102 -7.13 -22.13 1.09
CA SER A 102 -8.24 -22.82 1.77
C SER A 102 -8.34 -24.21 1.17
N GLN A 103 -7.83 -25.24 1.88
CA GLN A 103 -8.31 -26.63 1.80
C GLN A 103 -8.27 -27.27 3.18
#